data_AF-A0A437AKQ9-F1
#
_entry.id   AF-A0A437AKQ9-F1
#
_cell.length_a   1.000
_cell.length_b   1.000
_cell.length_c   1.000
_cell.angle_alpha   90.00
_cell.angle_beta   90.00
_cell.angle_gamma   90.00
#
_symmetry.space_group_name_H-M   'P 1'
#
loop_
_entity.id
_entity.type
_entity.pdbx_description
1 polymer ?
#
loop_
_entity_poly.entity_id
_entity_poly.type
_entity_poly.pdbx_seq_one_letter_code
_entity_poly.pdbx_strand_id
1 'polypeptide(L)'
;MKRIKPFLETNQVEFYNSLPREQTNFTELQRLSILRIKTLRINENTSIEEHIKDIVNKEEDILSHFYTRMLCAQSLWSTKWFVTQETLLFKRRLKNLEEKELETFRIGKTDYRREL
;
A
#
# COMPACT_ATOMS: atom_id res chain seq x y z
N MET A 1 -10.73 -32.49 6.43
CA MET A 1 -10.24 -31.39 5.57
C MET A 1 -10.69 -30.06 6.17
N LYS A 2 -9.77 -29.22 6.66
CA LYS A 2 -10.11 -27.89 7.17
C LYS A 2 -10.45 -27.00 5.96
N ARG A 3 -11.67 -26.44 5.92
CA ARG A 3 -12.05 -25.41 4.94
C ARG A 3 -11.07 -24.24 5.11
N ILE A 4 -10.18 -24.07 4.14
CA ILE A 4 -9.42 -22.83 3.98
C ILE A 4 -10.46 -21.79 3.60
N LYS A 5 -10.71 -20.82 4.48
CA LYS A 5 -11.56 -19.67 4.12
C LYS A 5 -10.89 -18.99 2.93
N PRO A 6 -11.62 -18.66 1.85
CA PRO A 6 -11.05 -17.84 0.80
C PRO A 6 -10.51 -16.58 1.47
N PHE A 7 -9.25 -16.30 1.18
CA PHE A 7 -8.56 -15.11 1.64
C PHE A 7 -9.39 -13.93 1.13
N LEU A 8 -10.12 -13.27 2.03
CA LEU A 8 -10.88 -12.08 1.69
C LEU A 8 -9.84 -11.01 1.35
N GLU A 9 -9.53 -10.86 0.07
CA GLU A 9 -8.78 -9.74 -0.49
C GLU A 9 -9.62 -8.48 -0.32
N THR A 10 -9.72 -7.97 0.91
CA THR A 10 -10.42 -6.70 1.14
C THR A 10 -9.54 -5.56 0.64
N ASN A 11 -9.92 -4.97 -0.50
CA ASN A 11 -9.57 -3.63 -0.98
C ASN A 11 -8.23 -3.06 -0.47
N GLN A 12 -7.13 -3.42 -1.14
CA GLN A 12 -5.77 -2.98 -0.82
C GLN A 12 -5.41 -1.57 -1.33
N VAL A 13 -6.36 -0.88 -1.98
CA VAL A 13 -6.12 0.48 -2.49
C VAL A 13 -6.41 1.50 -1.40
N GLU A 14 -5.39 2.28 -1.01
CA GLU A 14 -5.52 3.38 -0.06
C GLU A 14 -4.67 4.56 -0.52
N PHE A 15 -5.08 5.79 -0.17
CA PHE A 15 -4.35 7.03 -0.54
C PHE A 15 -3.30 7.45 0.51
N TYR A 16 -3.26 6.79 1.66
CA TYR A 16 -2.35 7.08 2.77
C TYR A 16 -2.43 8.54 3.26
N ASN A 17 -3.64 9.09 3.33
CA ASN A 17 -3.87 10.50 3.68
C ASN A 17 -3.83 10.78 5.19
N SER A 18 -3.99 9.75 6.03
CA SER A 18 -4.09 9.89 7.48
C SER A 18 -2.87 9.26 8.15
N LEU A 19 -2.18 10.04 8.97
CA LEU A 19 -1.03 9.55 9.73
C LEU A 19 -1.51 8.55 10.80
N PRO A 20 -0.97 7.33 10.86
CA PRO A 20 -1.28 6.38 11.91
C PRO A 20 -0.83 6.93 13.28
N ARG A 21 -1.65 6.71 14.31
CA ARG A 21 -1.38 7.17 15.69
C ARG A 21 -0.82 6.07 16.60
N GLU A 22 -0.48 4.93 16.02
CA GLU A 22 -0.01 3.76 16.75
C GLU A 22 1.42 3.96 17.25
N GLN A 23 1.68 3.50 18.47
CA GLN A 23 3.04 3.39 18.98
C GLN A 23 3.67 2.13 18.41
N THR A 24 4.85 2.27 17.84
CA THR A 24 5.62 1.15 17.28
C THR A 24 6.98 1.05 17.95
N ASN A 25 7.53 -0.16 17.97
CA ASN A 25 8.91 -0.39 18.39
C ASN A 25 9.85 -0.33 17.16
N PHE A 26 11.15 -0.15 17.43
CA PHE A 26 12.14 -0.04 16.36
C PHE A 26 12.22 -1.29 15.47
N THR A 27 12.09 -2.48 16.06
CA THR A 27 12.13 -3.75 15.33
C THR A 27 11.02 -3.85 14.29
N GLU A 28 9.82 -3.42 14.64
CA GLU A 28 8.66 -3.45 13.77
C GLU A 28 8.76 -2.40 12.66
N LEU A 29 9.20 -1.19 13.00
CA LEU A 29 9.53 -0.15 12.02
C LEU A 29 10.52 -0.68 10.98
N GLN A 30 11.61 -1.32 11.42
CA GLN A 30 12.63 -1.87 10.54
C GLN A 30 12.06 -2.99 9.66
N ARG A 31 11.33 -3.93 10.25
CA ARG A 31 10.72 -5.07 9.54
C ARG A 31 9.80 -4.60 8.42
N LEU A 32 8.85 -3.72 8.74
CA LEU A 32 7.85 -3.21 7.78
C LEU A 32 8.48 -2.34 6.69
N SER A 33 9.47 -1.52 7.05
CA SER A 33 10.19 -0.72 6.06
C SER A 33 10.97 -1.58 5.07
N ILE A 34 11.68 -2.61 5.56
CA ILE A 34 12.41 -3.55 4.70
C ILE A 34 11.43 -4.32 3.81
N LEU A 35 10.30 -4.74 4.36
CA LEU A 35 9.25 -5.44 3.60
C LEU A 35 8.75 -4.57 2.45
N ARG A 36 8.39 -3.31 2.72
CA ARG A 36 7.93 -2.37 1.70
C ARG A 36 8.99 -2.09 0.63
N ILE A 37 10.24 -1.85 1.03
CA ILE A 37 11.34 -1.64 0.08
C ILE A 37 11.48 -2.86 -0.83
N LYS A 38 11.40 -4.09 -0.30
CA LYS A 38 11.42 -5.31 -1.12
C LYS A 38 10.25 -5.36 -2.09
N THR A 39 9.03 -5.05 -1.64
CA THR A 39 7.85 -4.99 -2.51
C THR A 39 8.04 -3.96 -3.62
N LEU A 40 8.51 -2.75 -3.31
CA LEU A 40 8.76 -1.69 -4.30
C LEU A 40 9.91 -2.03 -5.27
N ARG A 41 10.93 -2.76 -4.81
CA ARG A 41 12.01 -3.26 -5.68
C ARG A 41 11.54 -4.37 -6.61
N ILE A 42 10.67 -5.26 -6.14
CA ILE A 42 10.02 -6.24 -7.02
C ILE A 42 9.16 -5.48 -8.04
N ASN A 43 8.33 -4.54 -7.58
CA ASN A 43 7.51 -3.69 -8.42
C ASN A 43 8.32 -2.96 -9.52
N GLU A 44 9.52 -2.50 -9.21
CA GLU A 44 10.44 -1.87 -10.17
C GLU A 44 10.90 -2.82 -11.28
N ASN A 45 11.17 -4.09 -10.95
CA ASN A 45 11.76 -5.06 -11.88
C ASN A 45 10.75 -5.98 -12.57
N THR A 46 9.53 -6.04 -12.05
CA THR A 46 8.47 -6.90 -12.55
C THR A 46 7.74 -6.24 -13.72
N SER A 47 7.43 -7.02 -14.76
CA SER A 47 6.54 -6.62 -15.86
C SER A 47 5.17 -6.19 -15.32
N ILE A 48 4.38 -5.43 -16.08
CA ILE A 48 3.04 -4.97 -15.65
C ILE A 48 2.09 -6.16 -15.39
N GLU A 49 2.38 -7.34 -15.97
CA GLU A 49 1.48 -8.51 -16.01
C GLU A 49 1.79 -9.59 -14.97
N GLU A 50 2.89 -9.47 -14.23
CA GLU A 50 3.28 -10.46 -13.22
C GLU A 50 2.72 -10.12 -11.83
N HIS A 51 2.23 -11.14 -11.12
CA HIS A 51 1.72 -10.99 -9.75
C HIS A 51 2.87 -10.64 -8.77
N ILE A 52 2.79 -9.46 -8.18
CA ILE A 52 3.71 -9.04 -7.12
C ILE A 52 3.22 -9.60 -5.78
N LYS A 53 4.15 -10.09 -4.96
CA LYS A 53 3.85 -10.43 -3.56
C LYS A 53 3.69 -9.14 -2.75
N ASP A 54 2.46 -8.66 -2.68
CA ASP A 54 2.11 -7.43 -1.97
C ASP A 54 1.91 -7.65 -0.46
N ILE A 55 1.89 -6.57 0.31
CA ILE A 55 1.54 -6.55 1.73
C ILE A 55 0.02 -6.63 1.84
N VAL A 56 -0.49 -7.76 2.31
CA VAL A 56 -1.95 -8.00 2.31
C VAL A 56 -2.65 -7.46 3.56
N ASN A 57 -1.96 -7.38 4.69
CA ASN A 57 -2.54 -6.79 5.88
C ASN A 57 -2.64 -5.27 5.69
N LYS A 58 -3.86 -4.72 5.80
CA LYS A 58 -4.13 -3.28 5.59
C LYS A 58 -3.39 -2.39 6.58
N GLU A 59 -3.31 -2.78 7.84
CA GLU A 59 -2.61 -2.00 8.87
C GLU A 59 -1.11 -2.00 8.59
N GLU A 60 -0.52 -3.17 8.30
CA GLU A 60 0.88 -3.28 7.89
C GLU A 60 1.17 -2.48 6.61
N ASP A 61 0.25 -2.48 5.64
CA ASP A 61 0.37 -1.71 4.39
C ASP A 61 0.45 -0.21 4.68
N ILE A 62 -0.45 0.31 5.51
CA ILE A 62 -0.46 1.72 5.93
C ILE A 62 0.82 2.06 6.70
N LEU A 63 1.15 1.30 7.75
CA LEU A 63 2.31 1.57 8.58
C LEU A 63 3.60 1.52 7.77
N SER A 64 3.76 0.48 6.95
CA SER A 64 4.96 0.29 6.12
C SER A 64 5.16 1.43 5.12
N HIS A 65 4.09 1.99 4.54
CA HIS A 65 4.16 3.17 3.69
C HIS A 65 4.75 4.38 4.45
N PHE A 66 4.20 4.70 5.63
CA PHE A 66 4.66 5.85 6.42
C PHE A 66 6.08 5.67 6.97
N TYR A 67 6.44 4.48 7.44
CA TYR A 67 7.81 4.20 7.89
C TYR A 67 8.83 4.31 6.76
N THR A 68 8.50 3.76 5.59
CA THR A 68 9.37 3.85 4.42
C THR A 68 9.52 5.28 3.92
N ARG A 69 8.47 6.11 4.02
CA ARG A 69 8.53 7.53 3.71
C ARG A 69 9.57 8.26 4.56
N MET A 70 9.71 7.93 5.84
CA MET A 70 10.75 8.51 6.70
C MET A 70 12.15 8.12 6.23
N LEU A 71 12.37 6.88 5.81
CA LEU A 71 13.67 6.42 5.30
C LEU A 71 14.01 7.06 3.95
N CYS A 72 13.06 7.09 3.02
CA CYS A 72 13.29 7.58 1.66
C CYS A 72 13.40 9.11 1.56
N ALA A 73 13.03 9.85 2.61
CA ALA A 73 13.16 11.31 2.65
C ALA A 73 14.61 11.81 2.73
N GLN A 74 15.60 10.93 2.96
CA GLN A 74 17.00 11.30 3.17
C GLN A 74 17.70 11.92 1.95
N SER A 75 17.24 11.60 0.73
CA SER A 75 17.82 12.13 -0.51
C SER A 75 16.76 12.40 -1.56
N LEU A 76 17.07 13.30 -2.50
CA LEU A 76 16.18 13.60 -3.63
C LEU A 76 15.97 12.35 -4.49
N TRP A 77 17.01 11.55 -4.70
CA TRP A 77 16.93 10.31 -5.47
C TRP A 77 15.98 9.31 -4.81
N SER A 78 16.16 9.02 -3.53
CA SER A 78 15.32 8.06 -2.80
C SER A 78 13.87 8.54 -2.69
N THR A 79 13.65 9.84 -2.55
CA THR A 79 12.30 10.43 -2.53
C THR A 79 11.60 10.23 -3.88
N LYS A 80 12.27 10.59 -4.99
CA LYS A 80 11.71 10.42 -6.34
C LYS A 80 11.45 8.95 -6.66
N TRP A 81 12.38 8.07 -6.32
CA TRP A 81 12.25 6.63 -6.50
C TRP A 81 11.04 6.09 -5.73
N PHE A 82 10.93 6.42 -4.43
CA PHE A 82 9.82 5.97 -3.58
C PHE A 82 8.46 6.41 -4.14
N VAL A 83 8.29 7.70 -4.46
CA VAL A 83 7.03 8.22 -5.01
C VAL A 83 6.68 7.55 -6.34
N THR A 84 7.68 7.32 -7.20
CA THR A 84 7.46 6.66 -8.50
C THR A 84 6.97 5.23 -8.30
N GLN A 85 7.66 4.45 -7.46
CA GLN A 85 7.31 3.05 -7.24
C GLN A 85 5.97 2.89 -6.51
N GLU A 86 5.67 3.74 -5.53
CA GLU A 86 4.36 3.80 -4.88
C GLU A 86 3.24 4.11 -5.86
N THR A 87 3.45 5.06 -6.77
CA THR A 87 2.46 5.42 -7.79
C THR A 87 2.21 4.27 -8.76
N LEU A 88 3.26 3.56 -9.15
CA LEU A 88 3.15 2.37 -10.01
C LEU A 88 2.44 1.22 -9.29
N LEU A 89 2.76 0.98 -8.02
CA LEU A 89 2.09 -0.01 -7.19
C LEU A 89 0.59 0.31 -7.03
N PHE A 90 0.27 1.57 -6.72
CA PHE A 90 -1.11 2.05 -6.64
C PHE A 90 -1.88 1.83 -7.94
N LYS A 91 -1.27 2.16 -9.09
CA LYS A 91 -1.86 1.92 -10.42
C LYS A 91 -2.10 0.43 -10.67
N ARG A 92 -1.19 -0.45 -10.24
CA ARG A 92 -1.37 -1.90 -10.34
C ARG A 92 -2.53 -2.38 -9.48
N ARG A 93 -2.60 -1.96 -8.22
CA ARG A 93 -3.70 -2.30 -7.31
C ARG A 93 -5.05 -1.85 -7.89
N LEU A 94 -5.14 -0.64 -8.45
CA LEU A 94 -6.35 -0.16 -9.11
C LEU A 94 -6.78 -1.02 -10.32
N LYS A 95 -5.83 -1.51 -11.12
CA LYS A 95 -6.14 -2.38 -12.27
C LYS A 95 -6.67 -3.75 -11.87
N ASN A 96 -6.30 -4.23 -10.69
CA ASN A 96 -6.69 -5.55 -10.18
C ASN A 96 -8.02 -5.51 -9.42
N LEU A 97 -8.61 -4.33 -9.17
CA LEU A 97 -9.92 -4.22 -8.55
C LEU A 97 -11.03 -4.66 -9.51
N GLU A 98 -12.04 -5.35 -8.98
CA GLU A 98 -13.29 -5.56 -9.70
C GLU A 98 -14.09 -4.25 -9.82
N GLU A 99 -14.97 -4.16 -10.81
CA GLU A 99 -15.79 -2.96 -11.07
C GLU A 99 -16.62 -2.52 -9.84
N LYS A 100 -17.14 -3.47 -9.08
CA LYS A 100 -17.90 -3.22 -7.83
C LYS A 100 -17.02 -2.64 -6.73
N GLU A 101 -15.77 -3.07 -6.64
CA GLU A 101 -14.79 -2.61 -5.66
C GLU A 101 -14.32 -1.19 -6.00
N LEU A 102 -14.12 -0.93 -7.28
CA LEU A 102 -13.76 0.39 -7.78
C LEU A 102 -14.85 1.43 -7.51
N GLU A 103 -16.13 1.07 -7.72
CA GLU A 103 -17.24 1.96 -7.35
C GLU A 103 -17.35 2.16 -5.84
N THR A 104 -17.13 1.13 -5.03
CA THR A 104 -17.09 1.27 -3.57
C THR A 104 -15.97 2.21 -3.12
N PHE A 105 -14.78 2.07 -3.69
CA PHE A 105 -13.63 2.94 -3.42
C PHE A 105 -13.91 4.40 -3.79
N ARG A 106 -14.61 4.63 -4.91
CA ARG A 106 -15.03 5.96 -5.37
C ARG A 106 -16.09 6.57 -4.44
N ILE A 107 -17.15 5.81 -4.12
CA ILE A 107 -18.29 6.28 -3.32
C ILE A 107 -17.87 6.55 -1.86
N GLY A 108 -17.10 5.64 -1.23
CA GLY A 108 -16.68 5.76 0.17
C GLY A 108 -15.81 6.99 0.49
N LYS A 109 -15.32 7.71 -0.53
CA LYS A 109 -14.59 8.97 -0.38
C LYS A 109 -15.40 10.19 -0.82
N THR A 110 -16.59 10.02 -1.41
CA THR A 110 -17.45 11.13 -1.86
C THR A 110 -18.24 11.75 -0.70
N ASP A 111 -18.52 10.99 0.37
CA ASP A 111 -19.24 11.49 1.55
C ASP A 111 -18.45 12.54 2.36
N TYR A 112 -17.13 12.63 2.20
CA TYR A 112 -16.32 13.69 2.81
C TYR A 112 -16.59 15.10 2.25
N ARG A 113 -17.33 15.24 1.14
CA ARG A 113 -17.67 16.54 0.56
C ARG A 113 -19.02 17.11 1.02
N ARG A 114 -19.76 16.43 1.88
CA ARG A 114 -21.07 16.90 2.37
C ARG A 114 -21.07 17.51 3.78
N GLU A 115 -19.92 17.53 4.46
CA GLU A 115 -19.79 18.06 5.83
C GLU A 115 -18.89 19.31 5.94
N LEU A 116 -18.77 20.09 4.85
CA LEU A 116 -18.17 21.44 4.88
C LEU A 116 -19.15 22.48 4.35
#